data_AF-A0A257MQ33-F1
#
_entry.id   AF-A0A257MQ33-F1
#
_cell.length_a   1.000
_cell.length_b   1.000
_cell.length_c   1.000
_cell.angle_alpha   90.00
_cell.angle_beta   90.00
_cell.angle_gamma   90.00
#
_symmetry.space_group_name_H-M   'P 1'
#
loop_
_entity.id
_entity.type
_entity.pdbx_description
1 polymer ?
#
loop_
_entity_poly.entity_id
_entity_poly.type
_entity_poly.pdbx_seq_one_letter_code
_entity_poly.pdbx_strand_id
1 'polypeptide(L)'
;MKKTRRRYDREFKISVVAELESGKPLAQIAREYNVHPALPSRWRDELSENPEKAFSGNGNKYKDQARIAELERLLGQAHAEIELLKKAFAMTQKKVREERTKPKLRDDL
;
A
#
# COMPACT_ATOMS: atom_id res chain seq x y z
N MET A 1 -5.21 -29.85 -22.28
CA MET A 1 -3.87 -29.22 -22.46
C MET A 1 -3.87 -27.84 -21.82
N LYS A 2 -2.89 -27.51 -20.97
CA LYS A 2 -2.79 -26.20 -20.29
C LYS A 2 -2.32 -25.17 -21.33
N LYS A 3 -3.19 -24.24 -21.72
CA LYS A 3 -2.86 -23.20 -22.72
C LYS A 3 -1.75 -22.31 -22.13
N THR A 4 -0.57 -22.34 -22.73
CA THR A 4 0.57 -21.53 -22.30
C THR A 4 0.21 -20.05 -22.44
N ARG A 5 0.30 -19.28 -21.35
CA ARG A 5 0.02 -17.85 -21.40
C ARG A 5 1.11 -17.17 -22.24
N ARG A 6 0.70 -16.47 -23.30
CA ARG A 6 1.61 -15.59 -24.06
C ARG A 6 2.18 -14.54 -23.11
N ARG A 7 3.49 -14.37 -23.14
CA ARG A 7 4.19 -13.33 -22.38
C ARG A 7 4.55 -12.20 -23.34
N TYR A 8 4.35 -10.99 -22.86
CA TYR A 8 4.73 -9.75 -23.54
C TYR A 8 5.71 -9.03 -22.61
N ASP A 9 6.78 -8.48 -23.17
CA ASP A 9 7.74 -7.65 -22.43
C ASP A 9 7.10 -6.31 -22.04
N ARG A 10 7.85 -5.47 -21.31
CA ARG A 10 7.33 -4.20 -20.80
C ARG A 10 7.25 -3.15 -21.90
N GLU A 11 8.28 -3.10 -22.72
CA GLU A 11 8.47 -2.16 -23.82
C GLU A 11 7.33 -2.27 -24.84
N PHE A 12 6.95 -3.49 -25.22
CA PHE A 12 5.82 -3.77 -26.09
C PHE A 12 4.49 -3.35 -25.48
N LYS A 13 4.26 -3.60 -24.19
CA LYS A 13 3.01 -3.18 -23.54
C LYS A 13 2.89 -1.67 -23.52
N ILE A 14 4.00 -0.96 -23.29
CA ILE A 14 4.05 0.50 -23.32
C ILE A 14 3.77 1.02 -24.72
N SER A 15 4.38 0.45 -25.76
CA SER A 15 4.11 0.90 -27.14
C SER A 15 2.64 0.70 -27.53
N VAL A 16 2.06 -0.45 -27.15
CA VAL A 16 0.64 -0.73 -27.39
C VAL A 16 -0.28 0.24 -26.65
N VAL A 17 0.05 0.61 -25.40
CA VAL A 17 -0.71 1.61 -24.64
C VAL A 17 -0.58 3.00 -25.27
N ALA A 18 0.61 3.40 -25.70
CA ALA A 18 0.82 4.68 -26.37
C ALA A 18 0.01 4.81 -27.66
N GLU A 19 -0.11 3.72 -28.43
CA GLU A 19 -0.97 3.69 -29.62
C GLU A 19 -2.46 3.73 -29.29
N LEU A 20 -2.86 3.10 -28.19
CA LEU A 20 -4.24 3.20 -27.71
C LEU A 20 -4.57 4.63 -27.29
N GLU A 21 -3.64 5.32 -26.62
CA GLU A 21 -3.78 6.70 -26.17
C GLU A 21 -3.72 7.71 -27.31
N SER A 22 -3.02 7.41 -28.41
CA SER A 22 -3.03 8.22 -29.63
C SER A 22 -4.34 8.13 -30.42
N GLY A 23 -5.29 7.31 -29.95
CA GLY A 23 -6.63 7.17 -30.53
C GLY A 23 -6.77 6.01 -31.51
N LYS A 24 -5.76 5.14 -31.65
CA LYS A 24 -5.87 3.95 -32.51
C LYS A 24 -6.93 2.99 -31.96
N PRO A 25 -7.87 2.50 -32.78
CA PRO A 25 -8.93 1.62 -32.30
C PRO A 25 -8.41 0.32 -31.71
N LEU A 26 -8.98 -0.10 -30.58
CA LEU A 26 -8.63 -1.35 -29.87
C LEU A 26 -8.68 -2.59 -30.78
N ALA A 27 -9.67 -2.65 -31.67
CA ALA A 27 -9.84 -3.74 -32.62
C ALA A 27 -8.71 -3.79 -33.67
N GLN A 28 -8.16 -2.63 -34.06
CA GLN A 28 -7.03 -2.56 -34.97
C GLN A 28 -5.75 -3.03 -34.27
N ILE A 29 -5.47 -2.50 -33.08
CA ILE A 29 -4.34 -2.92 -32.22
C ILE A 29 -4.38 -4.43 -31.97
N ALA A 30 -5.55 -4.98 -31.63
CA ALA A 30 -5.72 -6.41 -31.36
C ALA A 30 -5.37 -7.29 -32.57
N ARG A 31 -5.75 -6.86 -33.78
CA ARG A 31 -5.46 -7.59 -35.02
C ARG A 31 -3.98 -7.49 -35.40
N GLU A 32 -3.41 -6.29 -35.37
CA GLU A 32 -2.04 -6.01 -35.78
C GLU A 32 -1.01 -6.72 -34.91
N TYR A 33 -1.22 -6.67 -33.59
CA TYR A 33 -0.30 -7.28 -32.64
C TYR A 33 -0.69 -8.70 -32.20
N ASN A 34 -1.79 -9.23 -32.75
CA ASN A 34 -2.35 -10.53 -32.37
C ASN A 34 -2.51 -10.67 -30.84
N VAL A 35 -2.98 -9.60 -30.20
CA VAL A 35 -3.25 -9.52 -28.76
C VAL A 35 -4.75 -9.62 -28.51
N HIS A 36 -5.13 -10.20 -27.37
CA HIS A 36 -6.53 -10.24 -26.98
C HIS A 36 -7.06 -8.81 -26.76
N PRO A 37 -8.25 -8.42 -27.27
CA PRO A 37 -8.74 -7.04 -27.21
C PRO A 37 -8.82 -6.46 -25.79
N ALA A 38 -9.02 -7.28 -24.76
CA ALA A 38 -9.04 -6.80 -23.37
C ALA A 38 -7.64 -6.42 -22.82
N LEU A 39 -6.54 -6.85 -23.45
CA LEU A 39 -5.19 -6.63 -22.93
C LEU A 39 -4.73 -5.17 -23.02
N PRO A 40 -4.87 -4.47 -24.15
CA PRO A 40 -4.43 -3.06 -24.23
C PRO A 40 -5.13 -2.16 -23.22
N SER A 41 -6.45 -2.31 -23.02
CA SER A 41 -7.18 -1.54 -22.00
C SER A 41 -6.68 -1.86 -20.60
N ARG A 42 -6.46 -3.14 -20.29
CA ARG A 42 -5.91 -3.56 -19.01
C ARG A 42 -4.49 -3.02 -18.77
N TRP A 43 -3.64 -3.01 -19.81
CA TRP A 43 -2.29 -2.48 -19.72
C TRP A 43 -2.28 -0.97 -19.49
N ARG A 44 -3.19 -0.22 -20.12
CA ARG A 44 -3.38 1.20 -19.86
C ARG A 44 -3.76 1.42 -18.38
N ASP A 45 -4.70 0.65 -17.86
CA ASP A 45 -5.14 0.78 -16.47
C ASP A 45 -3.99 0.42 -15.49
N GLU A 46 -3.24 -0.66 -15.76
CA GLU A 46 -2.04 -1.04 -14.99
C GLU A 46 -0.95 0.05 -15.02
N LEU A 47 -0.74 0.70 -16.17
CA LEU A 47 0.22 1.79 -16.33
C LEU A 47 -0.23 3.06 -15.61
N SER A 48 -1.52 3.38 -15.65
CA SER A 48 -2.11 4.53 -14.95
C SER A 48 -2.09 4.37 -13.43
N GLU A 49 -2.25 3.16 -12.91
CA GLU A 49 -2.27 2.89 -11.46
C GLU A 49 -0.87 2.98 -10.84
N ASN A 50 0.14 2.40 -11.49
CA ASN A 50 1.52 2.43 -10.99
C ASN A 50 2.52 2.29 -12.14
N PRO A 51 3.00 3.40 -12.74
CA PRO A 51 3.88 3.36 -13.90
C PRO A 51 5.18 2.58 -13.68
N GLU A 52 5.76 2.66 -12.47
CA GLU A 52 7.03 1.99 -12.15
C GLU A 52 6.88 0.47 -11.99
N LYS A 53 5.79 0.02 -11.36
CA LYS A 53 5.53 -1.41 -11.12
C LYS A 53 4.51 -2.02 -12.07
N ALA A 54 4.12 -1.29 -13.11
CA ALA A 54 3.17 -1.74 -14.13
C ALA A 54 3.61 -3.07 -14.75
N PHE A 55 2.64 -3.90 -15.15
CA PHE A 55 2.87 -5.16 -15.86
C PHE A 55 3.62 -6.25 -15.08
N SER A 56 3.89 -6.06 -13.79
CA SER A 56 4.54 -7.02 -12.87
C SER A 56 3.77 -8.34 -12.67
N GLY A 57 2.60 -8.44 -13.29
CA GLY A 57 1.77 -9.63 -13.33
C GLY A 57 0.66 -9.56 -12.30
N ASN A 58 -0.34 -10.41 -12.51
CA ASN A 58 -1.51 -10.50 -11.65
C ASN A 58 -1.18 -11.30 -10.36
N GLY A 59 -0.09 -10.94 -9.68
CA GLY A 59 0.10 -11.30 -8.27
C GLY A 59 -1.20 -10.95 -7.53
N ASN A 60 -1.59 -11.79 -6.57
CA ASN A 60 -2.94 -11.81 -6.02
C ASN A 60 -3.25 -10.49 -5.29
N LYS A 61 -3.66 -9.45 -6.05
CA LYS A 61 -3.91 -8.08 -5.57
C LYS A 61 -4.81 -8.06 -4.33
N TYR A 62 -5.74 -9.00 -4.25
CA TYR A 62 -6.62 -9.19 -3.11
C TYR A 62 -5.86 -9.59 -1.83
N LYS A 63 -4.89 -10.50 -1.92
CA LYS A 63 -4.04 -10.88 -0.78
C LYS A 63 -3.17 -9.71 -0.33
N ASP A 64 -2.64 -8.95 -1.28
CA ASP A 64 -1.78 -7.80 -0.97
C ASP A 64 -2.60 -6.69 -0.31
N GLN A 65 -3.79 -6.36 -0.83
CA GLN A 65 -4.71 -5.41 -0.22
C GLN A 65 -5.17 -5.86 1.18
N ALA A 66 -5.51 -7.13 1.35
CA ALA A 66 -5.86 -7.67 2.67
C ALA A 66 -4.69 -7.56 3.66
N ARG A 67 -3.46 -7.80 3.19
CA ARG A 67 -2.26 -7.65 4.03
C ARG A 67 -1.99 -6.20 4.38
N ILE A 68 -2.19 -5.27 3.44
CA ILE A 68 -2.07 -3.83 3.68
C ILE A 68 -3.06 -3.39 4.76
N ALA A 69 -4.35 -3.73 4.61
CA ALA A 69 -5.37 -3.38 5.59
C ALA A 69 -5.07 -3.92 7.00
N GLU A 70 -4.57 -5.15 7.10
CA GLU A 70 -4.15 -5.71 8.39
C GLU A 70 -2.94 -4.97 8.99
N LEU A 71 -1.97 -4.58 8.16
CA LEU A 71 -0.82 -3.81 8.61
C LEU A 71 -1.22 -2.41 9.09
N GLU A 72 -2.12 -1.74 8.37
CA GLU A 72 -2.66 -0.43 8.78
C GLU A 72 -3.39 -0.52 10.13
N ARG A 73 -4.19 -1.58 10.33
CA ARG A 73 -4.88 -1.85 11.60
C ARG A 73 -3.89 -2.04 12.76
N LEU A 74 -2.85 -2.86 12.56
CA LEU A 74 -1.82 -3.09 13.58
C LEU A 74 -1.02 -1.82 13.89
N LEU A 75 -0.71 -1.02 12.87
CA LEU A 75 -0.03 0.25 13.05
C LEU A 75 -0.85 1.22 13.91
N GLY A 76 -2.17 1.32 13.66
CA GLY A 76 -3.07 2.12 14.48
C GLY A 76 -3.13 1.66 15.93
N GLN A 77 -3.18 0.34 16.16
CA GLN A 77 -3.15 -0.23 17.51
C GLN A 77 -1.84 0.10 18.24
N ALA A 78 -0.70 -0.12 17.60
CA ALA A 78 0.61 0.19 18.17
C ALA A 78 0.74 1.69 18.49
N HIS A 79 0.23 2.57 17.62
CA HIS A 79 0.25 4.01 17.87
C HIS A 79 -0.59 4.39 19.11
N ALA A 80 -1.80 3.83 19.23
CA ALA A 80 -2.67 4.07 20.39
C ALA A 80 -2.02 3.58 21.70
N GLU A 81 -1.37 2.41 21.67
CA GLU A 81 -0.66 1.86 22.82
C GLU A 81 0.53 2.73 23.23
N ILE A 82 1.33 3.19 22.25
CA ILE A 82 2.43 4.13 22.50
C ILE A 82 1.93 5.41 23.17
N GLU A 83 0.85 6.00 22.68
CA GLU A 83 0.30 7.24 23.26
C GLU A 83 -0.26 7.02 24.66
N LEU A 84 -0.89 5.87 24.92
CA LEU A 84 -1.34 5.48 26.25
C LEU A 84 -0.15 5.35 27.21
N LEU A 85 0.91 4.64 26.80
CA LEU A 85 2.11 4.44 27.62
C LEU A 85 2.82 5.75 27.92
N LYS A 86 2.95 6.65 26.94
CA LYS A 86 3.52 7.98 27.15
C LYS A 86 2.73 8.78 28.19
N LYS A 87 1.39 8.78 28.11
CA LYS A 87 0.52 9.45 29.08
C LYS A 87 0.67 8.86 30.47
N ALA A 88 0.64 7.54 30.59
CA ALA A 88 0.84 6.84 31.86
C ALA A 88 2.20 7.17 32.47
N PHE A 89 3.26 7.17 31.67
CA PHE A 89 4.61 7.51 32.10
C PHE A 89 4.70 8.96 32.60
N ALA A 90 4.13 9.92 31.86
CA ALA A 90 4.09 11.33 32.27
C ALA A 90 3.35 11.53 33.60
N MET A 91 2.20 10.85 33.79
CA MET A 91 1.46 10.89 35.05
C MET A 91 2.29 10.31 36.21
N THR A 92 2.96 9.19 36.00
CA THR A 92 3.82 8.58 37.02
C THR A 92 4.99 9.49 37.38
N GLN A 93 5.66 10.10 36.39
CA GLN A 93 6.72 11.09 36.67
C GLN A 93 6.20 12.28 37.47
N LYS A 94 5.00 12.77 37.15
CA LYS A 94 4.37 13.87 37.90
C LYS A 94 4.13 13.49 39.37
N LYS A 95 3.55 12.32 39.62
CA LYS A 95 3.35 11.80 41.00
C LYS A 95 4.67 11.66 41.76
N VAL A 96 5.70 11.11 41.13
CA VAL A 96 7.03 10.96 41.77
C VAL A 96 7.61 12.33 42.13
N ARG A 97 7.43 13.35 41.29
CA ARG A 97 7.88 14.72 41.60
C ARG A 97 7.09 15.31 42.78
N GLU A 98 5.76 15.16 42.77
CA GLU A 98 4.89 15.66 43.84
C GLU A 98 5.24 15.04 45.20
N GLU A 99 5.47 13.74 45.27
CA GLU A 99 5.90 13.04 46.51
C GLU A 99 7.27 13.53 46.99
N ARG A 100 8.22 13.82 46.08
CA ARG A 100 9.54 14.35 46.45
C ARG A 100 9.49 15.76 47.01
N THR A 101 8.50 16.55 46.60
CA THR A 101 8.32 17.95 47.03
C THR A 101 7.42 18.12 48.25
N LYS A 102 6.79 17.04 48.75
CA LYS A 102 6.00 17.11 49.98
C LYS A 102 6.91 17.40 51.17
N PRO A 103 6.64 18.44 51.98
CA PRO A 103 7.40 18.68 53.19
C PRO A 103 7.14 17.53 54.18
N LYS A 104 8.20 17.00 54.78
CA LYS A 104 8.05 16.10 55.94
C LYS A 104 7.36 16.90 57.04
N LEU A 105 6.18 16.47 57.47
CA LEU A 105 5.58 16.96 58.71
C LEU A 105 6.63 16.76 59.80
N ARG A 106 6.99 17.82 60.52
CA ARG A 106 7.85 17.72 61.68
C ARG A 106 7.12 16.88 62.73
N ASP A 107 7.66 15.70 63.02
CA ASP A 107 7.39 15.00 64.27
C ASP A 107 8.10 15.78 65.40
N ASP A 108 7.52 16.91 65.80
CA ASP A 108 7.92 17.63 67.01
C ASP A 108 6.90 17.27 68.12
N LEU A 109 7.21 16.23 68.90
CA LEU A 109 6.75 16.01 70.28
C LEU A 109 7.91 15.49 71.13
#